data_AF-A0A1B6K821-F1
#
_entry.id   AF-A0A1B6K821-F1
#
_cell.length_a   1.000
_cell.length_b   1.000
_cell.length_c   1.000
_cell.angle_alpha   90.00
_cell.angle_beta   90.00
_cell.angle_gamma   90.00
#
_symmetry.space_group_name_H-M   'P 1'
#
loop_
_entity.id
_entity.type
_entity.pdbx_description
1 polymer ?
#
loop_
_entity_poly.entity_id
_entity_poly.type
_entity_poly.pdbx_seq_one_letter_code
_entity_poly.pdbx_strand_id
1 'polypeptide(L)'
;PVCETVDGEREDFLRKVPCPKYELCYDEDKSYKGVKGSQFTYKVEDLKEPRFWYVSLVACYRNNSVDCDFHHITEEAELEYDIWLVNGNPNATSFNPLVYQFSFDRQNTLLLYLLFFMCYLVLVPLQMYAVTRQRHPVTRLFTASLLLEFVGLMFNVIDVIKYSMDGVGTPNLAVAGDVLDILSRTTFMLLLLLLAKGWAVTRMELTQKSLVFSIWVVYGVVHILLYVWNRTEVDIVEEIDEYQTWPGWLILVLRCVIIAWFLCELRTTMLYEHNDTKLHFFLHFGASALVWYIYLPVVALIALQVPPFWRFKLLLGITYSADCLAYCIMMHLLWPTRTEQYFLLAHSLDPSDELDEFNEAPHVINSNSGYTSLRNSINSGSAQDLTFTTIQSAGSTSDLASLEYTKLVM
;
A
#
# COMPACT_ATOMS: atom_id res chain seq x y z
N PRO A 1 48.10 27.22 -34.75
CA PRO A 1 47.65 25.83 -34.56
C PRO A 1 46.52 25.79 -33.52
N VAL A 2 45.27 25.83 -34.00
CA VAL A 2 44.15 25.44 -33.17
C VAL A 2 44.30 23.92 -33.00
N CYS A 3 44.22 23.42 -31.76
CA CYS A 3 44.10 21.98 -31.53
C CYS A 3 42.72 21.55 -32.05
N GLU A 4 42.57 21.47 -33.38
CA GLU A 4 41.42 20.87 -34.02
C GLU A 4 41.31 19.44 -33.50
N THR A 5 40.10 19.04 -33.15
CA THR A 5 39.75 17.65 -32.95
C THR A 5 40.04 16.93 -34.27
N VAL A 6 41.19 16.25 -34.35
CA VAL A 6 41.48 15.31 -35.44
C VAL A 6 40.58 14.12 -35.24
N ASP A 7 39.29 14.28 -35.53
CA ASP A 7 38.33 13.19 -35.42
C ASP A 7 37.34 13.34 -36.56
N GLY A 8 37.83 13.09 -37.78
CA GLY A 8 36.99 12.90 -38.96
C GLY A 8 36.12 11.64 -38.93
N GLU A 9 36.05 10.92 -37.80
CA GLU A 9 35.32 9.65 -37.68
C GLU A 9 35.03 9.19 -36.23
N ARG A 10 35.40 9.95 -35.18
CA ARG A 10 35.08 9.56 -33.79
C ARG A 10 33.87 10.32 -33.28
N GLU A 11 33.05 9.58 -32.53
CA GLU A 11 31.80 10.04 -31.94
C GLU A 11 32.00 11.31 -31.10
N ASP A 12 31.14 12.30 -31.33
CA ASP A 12 31.24 13.65 -30.79
C ASP A 12 30.65 13.73 -29.37
N PHE A 13 31.46 13.37 -28.35
CA PHE A 13 31.02 13.28 -26.95
C PHE A 13 31.65 14.31 -26.00
N LEU A 14 32.41 15.28 -26.50
CA LEU A 14 33.09 16.28 -25.68
C LEU A 14 32.53 17.68 -25.97
N ARG A 15 32.19 18.42 -24.91
CA ARG A 15 31.81 19.84 -24.99
C ARG A 15 32.59 20.63 -23.97
N LYS A 16 33.10 21.79 -24.39
CA LYS A 16 33.71 22.77 -23.50
C LYS A 16 32.62 23.58 -22.81
N VAL A 17 32.72 23.66 -21.49
CA VAL A 17 31.89 24.51 -20.62
C VAL A 17 32.81 25.44 -19.80
N PRO A 18 32.36 26.64 -19.40
CA PRO A 18 31.01 27.18 -19.52
C PRO A 18 30.67 27.67 -20.94
N CYS A 19 29.39 27.54 -21.33
CA CYS A 19 28.88 28.09 -22.58
C CYS A 19 28.40 29.54 -22.39
N PRO A 20 28.53 30.41 -23.40
CA PRO A 20 28.04 31.78 -23.31
C PRO A 20 26.52 31.83 -23.07
N LYS A 21 26.07 32.74 -22.19
CA LYS A 21 24.65 32.83 -21.79
C LYS A 21 23.78 33.15 -23.00
N TYR A 22 22.71 32.35 -23.19
CA TYR A 22 21.76 32.46 -24.30
C TYR A 22 22.35 32.24 -25.70
N GLU A 23 23.58 31.73 -25.78
CA GLU A 23 24.27 31.40 -27.02
C GLU A 23 24.63 29.90 -27.05
N LEU A 24 24.91 29.39 -28.25
CA LEU A 24 25.38 28.01 -28.44
C LEU A 24 26.80 27.84 -27.87
N CYS A 25 27.12 26.64 -27.39
CA CYS A 25 28.46 26.31 -26.95
C CYS A 25 29.49 26.43 -28.08
N TYR A 26 30.75 26.69 -27.74
CA TYR A 26 31.82 26.95 -28.73
C TYR A 26 32.03 25.84 -29.75
N ASP A 27 31.73 24.59 -29.38
CA ASP A 27 31.91 23.42 -30.23
C ASP A 27 30.67 23.12 -31.09
N GLU A 28 29.60 23.92 -31.00
CA GLU A 28 28.37 23.76 -31.80
C GLU A 28 28.36 24.71 -33.02
N ASP A 29 28.10 24.15 -34.21
CA ASP A 29 28.13 24.88 -35.48
C ASP A 29 26.84 25.66 -35.80
N LYS A 30 26.94 26.63 -36.71
CA LYS A 30 25.79 27.43 -37.22
C LYS A 30 24.69 26.61 -37.90
N SER A 31 24.97 25.35 -38.25
CA SER A 31 24.00 24.39 -38.78
C SER A 31 23.36 23.51 -37.70
N TYR A 32 23.32 23.97 -36.44
CA TYR A 32 22.74 23.27 -35.30
C TYR A 32 21.33 22.73 -35.60
N LYS A 33 21.20 21.40 -35.57
CA LYS A 33 19.92 20.67 -35.71
C LYS A 33 19.46 20.06 -34.37
N GLY A 34 19.99 20.56 -33.26
CA GLY A 34 19.64 20.07 -31.92
C GLY A 34 18.29 20.60 -31.43
N VAL A 35 18.04 20.40 -30.14
CA VAL A 35 16.78 20.79 -29.50
C VAL A 35 16.72 22.31 -29.33
N LYS A 36 15.57 22.90 -29.65
CA LYS A 36 15.37 24.36 -29.53
C LYS A 36 15.43 24.78 -28.06
N GLY A 37 16.19 25.84 -27.77
CA GLY A 37 16.36 26.37 -26.42
C GLY A 37 17.51 25.73 -25.63
N SER A 38 18.16 24.69 -26.17
CA SER A 38 19.35 24.08 -25.58
C SER A 38 20.63 24.70 -26.14
N GLN A 39 21.66 24.85 -25.29
CA GLN A 39 22.96 25.43 -25.67
C GLN A 39 23.88 24.42 -26.39
N PHE A 40 23.67 23.13 -26.16
CA PHE A 40 24.33 22.01 -26.85
C PHE A 40 23.36 20.83 -26.95
N THR A 41 23.66 19.86 -27.81
CA THR A 41 22.93 18.58 -27.85
C THR A 41 23.91 17.44 -28.13
N TYR A 42 23.92 16.42 -27.28
CA TYR A 42 24.57 15.16 -27.59
C TYR A 42 23.58 14.20 -28.25
N LYS A 43 24.00 13.60 -29.36
CA LYS A 43 23.23 12.52 -30.00
C LYS A 43 23.97 11.21 -29.78
N VAL A 44 23.42 10.39 -28.90
CA VAL A 44 23.95 9.07 -28.60
C VAL A 44 23.12 8.03 -29.36
N GLU A 45 23.73 7.29 -30.27
CA GLU A 45 23.04 6.30 -31.10
C GLU A 45 23.64 4.89 -30.92
N ASP A 46 23.27 4.22 -29.82
CA ASP A 46 23.38 2.76 -29.74
C ASP A 46 21.98 2.15 -29.61
N LEU A 47 21.46 1.69 -30.74
CA LEU A 47 20.10 1.14 -30.86
C LEU A 47 20.04 -0.37 -30.64
N LYS A 48 21.17 -1.06 -30.48
CA LYS A 48 21.20 -2.53 -30.42
C LYS A 48 20.89 -3.07 -29.04
N GLU A 49 21.40 -2.43 -28.00
CA GLU A 49 21.28 -2.89 -26.61
C GLU A 49 21.03 -1.71 -25.67
N PRO A 50 20.19 -1.87 -24.62
CA PRO A 50 20.04 -0.85 -23.59
C PRO A 50 21.36 -0.70 -22.82
N ARG A 51 21.80 0.54 -22.62
CA ARG A 51 23.02 0.88 -21.87
C ARG A 51 22.77 2.01 -20.89
N PHE A 52 23.55 2.04 -19.83
CA PHE A 52 23.64 3.19 -18.95
C PHE A 52 24.62 4.20 -19.55
N TRP A 53 24.18 5.45 -19.58
CA TRP A 53 24.98 6.57 -20.05
C TRP A 53 25.28 7.48 -18.88
N TYR A 54 26.56 7.79 -18.69
CA TYR A 54 27.03 8.66 -17.62
C TYR A 54 27.60 9.92 -18.24
N VAL A 55 27.21 11.07 -17.68
CA VAL A 55 27.80 12.36 -18.03
C VAL A 55 28.77 12.72 -16.90
N SER A 56 30.04 12.91 -17.25
CA SER A 56 31.08 13.34 -16.31
C SER A 56 31.49 14.77 -16.62
N LEU A 57 31.45 15.62 -15.60
CA LEU A 57 31.97 16.98 -15.66
C LEU A 57 33.38 16.99 -15.07
N VAL A 58 34.36 17.44 -15.85
CA VAL A 58 35.78 17.45 -15.45
C VAL A 58 36.35 18.85 -15.55
N ALA A 59 36.96 19.33 -14.47
CA ALA A 59 37.61 20.65 -14.40
C ALA A 59 39.00 20.61 -15.06
N CYS A 60 39.03 20.50 -16.40
CA CYS A 60 40.25 20.52 -17.19
C CYS A 60 40.16 21.54 -18.33
N TYR A 61 41.31 22.11 -18.70
CA TYR A 61 41.45 22.94 -19.89
C TYR A 61 42.51 22.34 -20.81
N ARG A 62 42.36 22.59 -22.12
CA ARG A 62 43.31 22.13 -23.13
C ARG A 62 44.21 23.30 -23.51
N ASN A 63 45.52 23.11 -23.39
CA ASN A 63 46.47 24.16 -23.78
C ASN A 63 46.63 24.19 -25.30
N ASN A 64 46.45 25.35 -25.94
CA ASN A 64 46.59 25.53 -27.40
C ASN A 64 48.06 25.52 -27.88
N SER A 65 48.97 24.98 -27.07
CA SER A 65 50.38 24.77 -27.38
C SER A 65 50.56 23.44 -28.14
N VAL A 66 51.75 23.22 -28.71
CA VAL A 66 52.08 22.09 -29.62
C VAL A 66 51.66 20.71 -29.10
N ASP A 67 51.58 20.52 -27.78
CA ASP A 67 51.32 19.22 -27.15
C ASP A 67 49.83 18.90 -26.95
N CYS A 68 48.92 19.88 -27.05
CA CYS A 68 47.46 19.70 -26.96
C CYS A 68 46.95 18.86 -25.76
N ASP A 69 47.70 18.84 -24.65
CA ASP A 69 47.40 18.08 -23.44
C ASP A 69 46.33 18.74 -22.55
N PHE A 70 45.61 17.92 -21.79
CA PHE A 70 44.65 18.35 -20.77
C PHE A 70 45.38 18.68 -19.46
N HIS A 71 45.15 19.87 -18.94
CA HIS A 71 45.65 20.32 -17.64
C HIS A 71 44.49 20.55 -16.68
N HIS A 72 44.69 20.20 -15.42
CA HIS A 72 43.71 20.46 -14.37
C HIS A 72 43.59 21.96 -14.09
N ILE A 73 42.34 22.41 -13.94
CA ILE A 73 42.04 23.75 -13.44
C ILE A 73 42.24 23.72 -11.92
N THR A 74 43.16 24.54 -11.42
CA THR A 74 43.41 24.70 -9.97
C THR A 74 42.54 25.76 -9.30
N GLU A 75 41.82 26.56 -10.08
CA GLU A 75 40.94 27.61 -9.59
C GLU A 75 39.54 27.06 -9.31
N GLU A 76 38.91 27.56 -8.24
CA GLU A 76 37.51 27.25 -7.95
C GLU A 76 36.61 27.96 -8.96
N ALA A 77 35.80 27.20 -9.69
CA ALA A 77 34.85 27.71 -10.66
C ALA A 77 33.44 27.22 -10.30
N GLU A 78 32.48 28.14 -10.26
CA GLU A 78 31.07 27.83 -10.08
C GLU A 78 30.40 27.69 -11.44
N LEU A 79 29.71 26.57 -11.67
CA LEU A 79 29.00 26.28 -12.92
C LEU A 79 27.54 25.94 -12.62
N GLU A 80 26.63 26.77 -13.14
CA GLU A 80 25.21 26.48 -13.19
C GLU A 80 24.91 25.70 -14.47
N TYR A 81 24.25 24.55 -14.36
CA TYR A 81 23.92 23.69 -15.49
C TYR A 81 22.48 23.17 -15.39
N ASP A 82 21.85 23.00 -16.55
CA ASP A 82 20.56 22.34 -16.72
C ASP A 82 20.67 21.37 -17.90
N ILE A 83 20.72 20.07 -17.60
CA ILE A 83 20.91 19.00 -18.60
C ILE A 83 19.61 18.21 -18.70
N TRP A 84 18.99 18.28 -19.88
CA TRP A 84 17.77 17.54 -20.18
C TRP A 84 18.08 16.27 -20.98
N LEU A 85 17.86 15.11 -20.35
CA LEU A 85 18.09 13.79 -20.93
C LEU A 85 16.76 13.20 -21.43
N VAL A 86 16.71 12.83 -22.71
CA VAL A 86 15.48 12.35 -23.37
C VAL A 86 15.76 11.16 -24.27
N ASN A 87 14.74 10.33 -24.47
CA ASN A 87 14.80 9.19 -25.38
C ASN A 87 14.17 9.50 -26.73
N GLY A 88 15.02 9.67 -27.73
CA GLY A 88 14.64 9.93 -29.11
C GLY A 88 14.81 11.41 -29.51
N ASN A 89 14.45 11.71 -30.75
CA ASN A 89 14.65 13.03 -31.34
C ASN A 89 13.29 13.74 -31.47
N PRO A 90 13.08 14.92 -30.85
CA PRO A 90 11.82 15.65 -30.95
C PRO A 90 11.52 16.16 -32.37
N ASN A 91 12.54 16.30 -33.22
CA ASN A 91 12.40 16.75 -34.60
C ASN A 91 12.15 15.58 -35.58
N ALA A 92 12.18 14.32 -35.11
CA ALA A 92 11.96 13.16 -35.97
C ALA A 92 10.47 12.86 -36.16
N THR A 93 10.11 12.29 -37.32
CA THR A 93 8.74 11.86 -37.62
C THR A 93 8.26 10.70 -36.75
N SER A 94 9.19 9.93 -36.16
CA SER A 94 8.93 8.83 -35.23
C SER A 94 8.81 9.27 -33.76
N PHE A 95 8.60 10.56 -33.50
CA PHE A 95 8.46 11.10 -32.15
C PHE A 95 7.25 10.50 -31.43
N ASN A 96 7.49 9.92 -30.25
CA ASN A 96 6.43 9.39 -29.39
C ASN A 96 6.50 10.09 -28.02
N PRO A 97 5.52 10.95 -27.69
CA PRO A 97 5.47 11.66 -26.41
C PRO A 97 5.51 10.72 -25.19
N LEU A 98 4.93 9.52 -25.31
CA LEU A 98 4.79 8.57 -24.20
C LEU A 98 6.09 7.83 -23.86
N VAL A 99 7.12 7.97 -24.69
CA VAL A 99 8.43 7.33 -24.51
C VAL A 99 9.52 8.38 -24.30
N TYR A 100 9.30 9.59 -24.80
CA TYR A 100 10.31 10.64 -24.90
C TYR A 100 10.97 11.00 -23.56
N GLN A 101 10.17 11.17 -22.50
CA GLN A 101 10.68 11.53 -21.16
C GLN A 101 11.10 10.32 -20.31
N PHE A 102 10.78 9.10 -20.76
CA PHE A 102 10.99 7.90 -19.95
C PHE A 102 12.28 7.21 -20.33
N SER A 103 13.17 7.01 -19.35
CA SER A 103 14.31 6.09 -19.43
C SER A 103 13.86 4.67 -19.79
N PHE A 104 14.75 3.86 -20.38
CA PHE A 104 14.40 2.52 -20.85
C PHE A 104 13.76 1.66 -19.75
N ASP A 105 14.27 1.74 -18.51
CA ASP A 105 13.74 1.05 -17.33
C ASP A 105 12.34 1.53 -16.93
N ARG A 106 11.96 2.79 -17.22
CA ARG A 106 10.64 3.37 -16.90
C ARG A 106 9.64 3.37 -18.05
N GLN A 107 10.03 2.99 -19.27
CA GLN A 107 9.11 2.92 -20.40
C GLN A 107 7.93 1.97 -20.13
N ASN A 108 6.76 2.27 -20.68
CA ASN A 108 5.50 1.52 -20.49
C ASN A 108 4.94 1.47 -19.06
N THR A 109 5.57 2.12 -18.08
CA THR A 109 5.02 2.21 -16.71
C THR A 109 3.67 2.92 -16.68
N LEU A 110 3.49 3.97 -17.49
CA LEU A 110 2.20 4.65 -17.67
C LEU A 110 1.09 3.68 -18.09
N LEU A 111 1.35 2.84 -19.10
CA LEU A 111 0.37 1.86 -19.58
C LEU A 111 -0.01 0.86 -18.47
N LEU A 112 0.98 0.43 -17.69
CA LEU A 112 0.80 -0.50 -16.58
C LEU A 112 -0.07 0.11 -15.48
N TYR A 113 0.22 1.34 -15.06
CA TYR A 113 -0.61 2.06 -14.09
C TYR A 113 -2.04 2.28 -14.60
N LEU A 114 -2.22 2.68 -15.86
CA LEU A 114 -3.54 2.85 -16.47
C LEU A 114 -4.32 1.53 -16.53
N LEU A 115 -3.66 0.41 -16.86
CA LEU A 115 -4.30 -0.91 -16.89
C LEU A 115 -4.90 -1.26 -15.53
N PHE A 116 -4.12 -1.19 -14.47
CA PHE A 116 -4.61 -1.49 -13.12
C PHE A 116 -5.64 -0.47 -12.67
N PHE A 117 -5.45 0.81 -13.01
CA PHE A 117 -6.42 1.84 -12.69
C PHE A 117 -7.81 1.52 -13.27
N MET A 118 -7.87 1.04 -14.51
CA MET A 118 -9.12 0.57 -15.12
C MET A 118 -9.72 -0.64 -14.39
N CYS A 119 -8.89 -1.58 -13.90
CA CYS A 119 -9.37 -2.68 -13.06
C CYS A 119 -10.00 -2.18 -11.76
N TYR A 120 -9.33 -1.28 -11.04
CA TYR A 120 -9.84 -0.72 -9.78
C TYR A 120 -11.07 0.19 -9.98
N LEU A 121 -11.19 0.87 -11.12
CA LEU A 121 -12.40 1.61 -11.50
C LEU A 121 -13.65 0.71 -11.58
N VAL A 122 -13.48 -0.58 -11.87
CA VAL A 122 -14.58 -1.56 -11.84
C VAL A 122 -14.76 -2.14 -10.44
N LEU A 123 -13.67 -2.49 -9.75
CA LEU A 123 -13.73 -3.12 -8.42
C LEU A 123 -14.31 -2.20 -7.33
N VAL A 124 -13.95 -0.92 -7.31
CA VAL A 124 -14.39 0.01 -6.26
C VAL A 124 -15.92 0.18 -6.24
N PRO A 125 -16.61 0.49 -7.37
CA PRO A 125 -18.06 0.56 -7.39
C PRO A 125 -18.75 -0.75 -6.99
N LEU A 126 -18.22 -1.90 -7.43
CA LEU A 126 -18.73 -3.22 -7.03
C LEU A 126 -18.62 -3.42 -5.52
N GLN A 127 -17.50 -3.01 -4.91
CA GLN A 127 -17.32 -3.10 -3.46
C GLN A 127 -18.27 -2.18 -2.72
N MET A 128 -18.44 -0.94 -3.20
CA MET A 128 -19.36 0.02 -2.61
C MET A 128 -20.79 -0.51 -2.64
N TYR A 129 -21.21 -1.11 -3.76
CA TYR A 129 -22.49 -1.80 -3.84
C TYR A 129 -22.61 -2.91 -2.79
N ALA A 130 -21.60 -3.78 -2.69
CA ALA A 130 -21.59 -4.86 -1.70
C ALA A 130 -21.73 -4.32 -0.26
N VAL A 131 -20.96 -3.31 0.13
CA VAL A 131 -20.98 -2.71 1.49
C VAL A 131 -22.34 -2.09 1.83
N THR A 132 -23.02 -1.47 0.87
CA THR A 132 -24.35 -0.88 1.15
C THR A 132 -25.38 -1.95 1.51
N ARG A 133 -25.17 -3.20 1.07
CA ARG A 133 -26.07 -4.33 1.32
C ARG A 133 -25.70 -5.11 2.58
N GLN A 134 -24.42 -5.20 2.93
CA GLN A 134 -23.93 -5.88 4.15
C GLN A 134 -23.21 -4.91 5.09
N ARG A 135 -23.75 -4.71 6.30
CA ARG A 135 -23.14 -3.85 7.35
C ARG A 135 -22.17 -4.61 8.27
N HIS A 136 -21.31 -5.45 7.70
CA HIS A 136 -20.30 -6.18 8.49
C HIS A 136 -18.98 -5.38 8.62
N PRO A 137 -18.33 -5.42 9.80
CA PRO A 137 -17.08 -4.67 10.04
C PRO A 137 -15.92 -5.14 9.16
N VAL A 138 -15.86 -6.43 8.79
CA VAL A 138 -14.88 -7.00 7.87
C VAL A 138 -14.97 -6.35 6.49
N THR A 139 -16.18 -6.26 5.94
CA THR A 139 -16.44 -5.66 4.64
C THR A 139 -16.06 -4.16 4.64
N ARG A 140 -16.29 -3.47 5.76
CA ARG A 140 -15.85 -2.06 5.91
C ARG A 140 -14.33 -1.92 5.90
N LEU A 141 -13.61 -2.80 6.60
CA LEU A 141 -12.15 -2.79 6.62
C LEU A 141 -11.57 -3.11 5.24
N PHE A 142 -12.12 -4.11 4.54
CA PHE A 142 -11.75 -4.42 3.15
C PHE A 142 -11.99 -3.25 2.19
N THR A 143 -13.09 -2.53 2.37
CA THR A 143 -13.41 -1.35 1.56
C THR A 143 -12.44 -0.22 1.85
N ALA A 144 -12.04 -0.03 3.11
CA ALA A 144 -11.03 0.97 3.47
C ALA A 144 -9.69 0.66 2.78
N SER A 145 -9.22 -0.59 2.81
CA SER A 145 -7.99 -0.98 2.09
C SER A 145 -8.10 -0.76 0.58
N LEU A 146 -9.23 -1.14 -0.03
CA LEU A 146 -9.45 -0.98 -1.47
C LEU A 146 -9.53 0.50 -1.89
N LEU A 147 -10.11 1.36 -1.06
CA LEU A 147 -10.17 2.80 -1.32
C LEU A 147 -8.80 3.46 -1.18
N LEU A 148 -8.01 3.07 -0.17
CA LEU A 148 -6.62 3.53 -0.02
C LEU A 148 -5.79 3.17 -1.26
N GLU A 149 -5.91 1.92 -1.74
CA GLU A 149 -5.26 1.45 -2.96
C GLU A 149 -5.63 2.31 -4.17
N PHE A 150 -6.93 2.53 -4.37
CA PHE A 150 -7.43 3.30 -5.51
C PHE A 150 -6.97 4.75 -5.49
N VAL A 151 -6.98 5.40 -4.33
CA VAL A 151 -6.52 6.80 -4.19
C VAL A 151 -5.00 6.89 -4.37
N GLY A 152 -4.24 5.93 -3.81
CA GLY A 152 -2.79 5.86 -4.01
C GLY A 152 -2.42 5.68 -5.48
N LEU A 153 -3.08 4.74 -6.15
CA LEU A 153 -2.92 4.49 -7.59
C LEU A 153 -3.30 5.70 -8.43
N MET A 154 -4.36 6.43 -8.06
CA MET A 154 -4.74 7.68 -8.73
C MET A 154 -3.64 8.74 -8.66
N PHE A 155 -3.00 8.91 -7.50
CA PHE A 155 -1.89 9.84 -7.34
C PHE A 155 -0.69 9.44 -8.22
N ASN A 156 -0.35 8.15 -8.24
CA ASN A 156 0.73 7.64 -9.09
C ASN A 156 0.42 7.77 -10.59
N VAL A 157 -0.83 7.56 -11.02
CA VAL A 157 -1.24 7.81 -12.42
C VAL A 157 -1.09 9.28 -12.79
N ILE A 158 -1.54 10.21 -11.95
CA ILE A 158 -1.43 11.65 -12.20
C ILE A 158 0.04 12.07 -12.29
N ASP A 159 0.87 11.57 -11.38
CA ASP A 159 2.31 11.82 -11.37
C ASP A 159 2.98 11.36 -12.67
N VAL A 160 2.74 10.12 -13.09
CA VAL A 160 3.35 9.54 -14.29
C VAL A 160 2.83 10.19 -15.58
N ILE A 161 1.56 10.61 -15.61
CA ILE A 161 1.03 11.42 -16.72
C ILE A 161 1.77 12.75 -16.79
N LYS A 162 1.95 13.44 -15.65
CA LYS A 162 2.69 14.70 -15.62
C LYS A 162 4.14 14.51 -16.05
N TYR A 163 4.80 13.48 -15.52
CA TYR A 163 6.16 13.10 -15.90
C TYR A 163 6.29 12.84 -17.40
N SER A 164 5.28 12.25 -18.05
CA SER A 164 5.28 12.06 -19.51
C SER A 164 5.29 13.37 -20.31
N MET A 165 4.81 14.47 -19.72
CA MET A 165 4.73 15.78 -20.36
C MET A 165 6.01 16.60 -20.12
N ASP A 166 6.48 16.67 -18.88
CA ASP A 166 7.57 17.58 -18.47
C ASP A 166 8.90 16.87 -18.12
N GLY A 167 8.90 15.56 -17.90
CA GLY A 167 10.07 14.79 -17.47
C GLY A 167 10.43 14.93 -15.99
N VAL A 168 9.62 15.65 -15.20
CA VAL A 168 9.88 15.91 -13.77
C VAL A 168 8.76 15.35 -12.88
N GLY A 169 7.50 15.47 -13.31
CA GLY A 169 6.34 15.02 -12.54
C GLY A 169 6.06 15.85 -11.28
N THR A 170 5.56 15.18 -10.24
CA THR A 170 5.17 15.74 -8.95
C THR A 170 5.69 14.84 -7.82
N PRO A 171 6.92 15.05 -7.33
CA PRO A 171 7.55 14.13 -6.38
C PRO A 171 6.73 13.97 -5.08
N ASN A 172 6.10 15.04 -4.59
CA ASN A 172 5.26 14.98 -3.39
C ASN A 172 4.00 14.11 -3.61
N LEU A 173 3.45 14.12 -4.82
CA LEU A 173 2.25 13.34 -5.16
C LEU A 173 2.60 11.85 -5.31
N ALA A 174 3.74 11.55 -5.93
CA ALA A 174 4.28 10.19 -5.99
C ALA A 174 4.51 9.60 -4.59
N VAL A 175 5.16 10.35 -3.70
CA VAL A 175 5.39 9.92 -2.30
C VAL A 175 4.07 9.68 -1.57
N ALA A 176 3.08 10.57 -1.75
CA ALA A 176 1.76 10.38 -1.16
C ALA A 176 1.06 9.12 -1.71
N GLY A 177 1.19 8.86 -3.01
CA GLY A 177 0.65 7.66 -3.66
C GLY A 177 1.25 6.38 -3.09
N ASP A 178 2.59 6.32 -3.00
CA ASP A 178 3.32 5.17 -2.46
C ASP A 178 3.01 4.91 -0.98
N VAL A 179 2.89 5.97 -0.15
CA VAL A 179 2.52 5.82 1.26
C VAL A 179 1.09 5.27 1.39
N LEU A 180 0.15 5.71 0.54
CA LEU A 180 -1.22 5.18 0.53
C LEU A 180 -1.27 3.71 0.08
N ASP A 181 -0.44 3.30 -0.90
CA ASP A 181 -0.26 1.91 -1.31
C ASP A 181 0.28 1.05 -0.14
N ILE A 182 1.30 1.51 0.57
CA ILE A 182 1.81 0.83 1.78
C ILE A 182 0.72 0.69 2.85
N LEU A 183 -0.06 1.74 3.10
CA LEU A 183 -1.18 1.70 4.05
C LEU A 183 -2.29 0.74 3.59
N SER A 184 -2.60 0.71 2.30
CA SER A 184 -3.52 -0.25 1.68
C SER A 184 -3.07 -1.69 1.92
N ARG A 185 -1.83 -2.05 1.59
CA ARG A 185 -1.31 -3.41 1.74
C ARG A 185 -1.23 -3.85 3.19
N THR A 186 -0.81 -2.97 4.09
CA THR A 186 -0.74 -3.27 5.54
C THR A 186 -2.13 -3.45 6.13
N THR A 187 -3.13 -2.64 5.73
CA THR A 187 -4.54 -2.82 6.16
C THR A 187 -5.16 -4.09 5.59
N PHE A 188 -4.88 -4.43 4.34
CA PHE A 188 -5.30 -5.70 3.74
C PHE A 188 -4.69 -6.91 4.46
N MET A 189 -3.41 -6.82 4.84
CA MET A 189 -2.74 -7.85 5.63
C MET A 189 -3.38 -8.03 7.02
N LEU A 190 -3.73 -6.92 7.69
CA LEU A 190 -4.49 -6.94 8.94
C LEU A 190 -5.84 -7.65 8.76
N LEU A 191 -6.58 -7.33 7.69
CA LEU A 191 -7.84 -8.02 7.35
C LEU A 191 -7.64 -9.54 7.24
N LEU A 192 -6.59 -9.99 6.52
CA LEU A 192 -6.28 -11.41 6.38
C LEU A 192 -6.00 -12.09 7.73
N LEU A 193 -5.22 -11.45 8.61
CA LEU A 193 -4.94 -11.97 9.94
C LEU A 193 -6.20 -12.05 10.81
N LEU A 194 -7.05 -11.03 10.76
CA LEU A 194 -8.30 -11.01 11.51
C LEU A 194 -9.25 -12.12 11.03
N LEU A 195 -9.36 -12.33 9.72
CA LEU A 195 -10.13 -13.42 9.14
C LEU A 195 -9.56 -14.80 9.52
N ALA A 196 -8.23 -14.98 9.51
CA ALA A 196 -7.59 -16.22 9.95
C ALA A 196 -7.84 -16.55 11.42
N LYS A 197 -7.93 -15.54 12.29
CA LYS A 197 -8.37 -15.69 13.69
C LYS A 197 -9.87 -15.98 13.85
N GLY A 198 -10.65 -15.92 12.77
CA GLY A 198 -12.10 -16.07 12.80
C GLY A 198 -12.84 -14.82 13.29
N TRP A 199 -12.19 -13.65 13.32
CA TRP A 199 -12.86 -12.40 13.72
C TRP A 199 -14.05 -12.10 12.81
N ALA A 200 -15.20 -11.83 13.43
CA ALA A 200 -16.49 -11.60 12.79
C ALA A 200 -17.06 -12.77 11.98
N VAL A 201 -16.35 -13.92 11.89
CA VAL A 201 -16.84 -15.17 11.27
C VAL A 201 -17.25 -16.19 12.33
N THR A 202 -16.40 -16.43 13.34
CA THR A 202 -16.62 -17.42 14.40
C THR A 202 -16.74 -16.79 15.79
N ARG A 203 -16.21 -15.58 15.98
CA ARG A 203 -16.29 -14.84 17.26
C ARG A 203 -16.50 -13.34 17.02
N MET A 204 -17.47 -12.73 17.72
CA MET A 204 -17.71 -11.28 17.72
C MET A 204 -16.68 -10.52 18.59
N GLU A 205 -16.11 -11.19 19.59
CA GLU A 205 -15.10 -10.63 20.49
C GLU A 205 -13.73 -11.30 20.29
N LEU A 206 -12.73 -10.48 19.98
CA LEU A 206 -11.32 -10.87 19.95
C LEU A 206 -10.76 -10.71 21.36
N THR A 207 -10.21 -11.77 21.94
CA THR A 207 -9.62 -11.77 23.29
C THR A 207 -8.36 -10.89 23.40
N GLN A 208 -7.79 -10.41 22.28
CA GLN A 208 -6.61 -9.52 22.25
C GLN A 208 -6.64 -8.51 21.08
N LYS A 209 -7.74 -7.74 20.91
CA LYS A 209 -7.86 -6.71 19.85
C LYS A 209 -6.67 -5.74 19.85
N SER A 210 -6.36 -5.17 21.02
CA SER A 210 -5.31 -4.16 21.18
C SER A 210 -3.93 -4.65 20.73
N LEU A 211 -3.58 -5.91 20.98
CA LEU A 211 -2.30 -6.49 20.59
C LEU A 211 -2.17 -6.55 19.06
N VAL A 212 -3.17 -7.12 18.37
CA VAL A 212 -3.13 -7.26 16.91
C VAL A 212 -3.05 -5.90 16.22
N PHE A 213 -3.87 -4.93 16.66
CA PHE A 213 -3.81 -3.56 16.13
C PHE A 213 -2.48 -2.87 16.47
N SER A 214 -1.92 -3.08 17.66
CA SER A 214 -0.62 -2.52 18.05
C SER A 214 0.52 -3.05 17.17
N ILE A 215 0.57 -4.36 16.92
CA ILE A 215 1.57 -4.95 16.02
C ILE A 215 1.37 -4.43 14.59
N TRP A 216 0.13 -4.32 14.12
CA TRP A 216 -0.16 -3.75 12.80
C TRP A 216 0.33 -2.30 12.66
N VAL A 217 0.09 -1.44 13.66
CA VAL A 217 0.60 -0.06 13.66
C VAL A 217 2.12 -0.05 13.61
N VAL A 218 2.78 -0.83 14.48
CA VAL A 218 4.25 -0.91 14.51
C VAL A 218 4.79 -1.39 13.17
N TYR A 219 4.20 -2.43 12.58
CA TYR A 219 4.56 -2.95 11.27
C TYR A 219 4.40 -1.88 10.18
N GLY A 220 3.28 -1.16 10.16
CA GLY A 220 3.04 -0.08 9.20
C GLY A 220 4.05 1.07 9.34
N VAL A 221 4.37 1.48 10.58
CA VAL A 221 5.37 2.52 10.86
C VAL A 221 6.75 2.08 10.39
N VAL A 222 7.16 0.85 10.69
CA VAL A 222 8.45 0.31 10.21
C VAL A 222 8.49 0.32 8.68
N HIS A 223 7.43 -0.09 8.01
CA HIS A 223 7.36 -0.05 6.54
C HIS A 223 7.51 1.37 5.97
N ILE A 224 6.83 2.36 6.56
CA ILE A 224 6.95 3.76 6.12
C ILE A 224 8.37 4.29 6.38
N LEU A 225 8.97 3.98 7.53
CA LEU A 225 10.33 4.40 7.85
C LEU A 225 11.35 3.79 6.88
N LEU A 226 11.21 2.51 6.53
CA LEU A 226 12.09 1.86 5.55
C LEU A 226 11.91 2.42 4.14
N TYR A 227 10.68 2.77 3.75
CA TYR A 227 10.42 3.47 2.49
C TYR A 227 11.11 4.85 2.47
N VAL A 228 10.98 5.63 3.55
CA VAL A 228 11.64 6.95 3.66
C VAL A 228 13.16 6.81 3.62
N TRP A 229 13.72 5.85 4.36
CA TRP A 229 15.16 5.57 4.34
C TRP A 229 15.65 5.22 2.93
N ASN A 230 14.93 4.34 2.23
CA ASN A 230 15.26 3.94 0.87
C ASN A 230 15.24 5.15 -0.09
N ARG A 231 14.34 6.12 0.16
CA ARG A 231 14.25 7.34 -0.64
C ARG A 231 15.36 8.35 -0.35
N THR A 232 15.89 8.39 0.88
CA THR A 232 16.87 9.40 1.31
C THR A 232 18.33 8.96 1.25
N GLU A 233 18.60 7.68 1.47
CA GLU A 233 19.97 7.15 1.64
C GLU A 233 20.48 6.37 0.42
N VAL A 234 19.59 5.89 -0.45
CA VAL A 234 20.00 5.21 -1.69
C VAL A 234 20.19 6.27 -2.78
N ASP A 235 21.44 6.50 -3.13
CA ASP A 235 21.81 7.41 -4.22
C ASP A 235 21.23 6.91 -5.56
N ILE A 236 20.59 7.82 -6.31
CA ILE A 236 19.94 7.56 -7.60
C ILE A 236 20.91 6.98 -8.65
N VAL A 237 22.22 7.16 -8.44
CA VAL A 237 23.28 6.73 -9.35
C VAL A 237 23.66 5.25 -9.18
N GLU A 238 23.49 4.70 -7.96
CA GLU A 238 23.67 3.28 -7.72
C GLU A 238 22.33 2.58 -7.93
N GLU A 239 22.19 1.85 -9.03
CA GLU A 239 20.99 1.07 -9.38
C GLU A 239 20.89 -0.21 -8.51
N ILE A 240 21.04 -0.03 -7.19
CA ILE A 240 20.86 -1.07 -6.19
C ILE A 240 19.38 -1.11 -5.90
N ASP A 241 18.77 -2.23 -6.23
CA ASP A 241 17.36 -2.42 -5.93
C ASP A 241 17.10 -2.54 -4.42
N GLU A 242 15.89 -2.16 -4.02
CA GLU A 242 15.42 -2.22 -2.64
C GLU A 242 15.72 -3.58 -1.97
N TYR A 243 15.54 -4.70 -2.67
CA TYR A 243 15.77 -6.05 -2.13
C TYR A 243 17.24 -6.47 -2.04
N GLN A 244 18.17 -5.72 -2.61
CA GLN A 244 19.61 -5.94 -2.43
C GLN A 244 20.13 -5.20 -1.19
N THR A 245 19.38 -4.21 -0.70
CA THR A 245 19.72 -3.43 0.51
C THR A 245 19.28 -4.14 1.80
N TRP A 246 19.89 -3.76 2.92
CA TRP A 246 19.54 -4.35 4.23
C TRP A 246 18.06 -4.14 4.62
N PRO A 247 17.37 -3.01 4.30
CA PRO A 247 15.94 -2.86 4.55
C PRO A 247 15.06 -3.81 3.77
N GLY A 248 15.42 -4.11 2.52
CA GLY A 248 14.71 -5.09 1.71
C GLY A 248 14.69 -6.46 2.39
N TRP A 249 15.85 -6.91 2.90
CA TRP A 249 15.93 -8.16 3.68
C TRP A 249 15.11 -8.10 4.97
N LEU A 250 15.11 -6.96 5.67
CA LEU A 250 14.29 -6.77 6.87
C LEU A 250 12.80 -6.91 6.55
N ILE A 251 12.31 -6.28 5.48
CA ILE A 251 10.92 -6.40 5.02
C ILE A 251 10.56 -7.86 4.73
N LEU A 252 11.45 -8.59 4.05
CA LEU A 252 11.25 -10.01 3.75
C LEU A 252 11.16 -10.87 5.01
N VAL A 253 12.04 -10.66 5.99
CA VAL A 253 12.01 -11.38 7.27
C VAL A 253 10.71 -11.08 8.01
N LEU A 254 10.32 -9.80 8.10
CA LEU A 254 9.05 -9.40 8.74
C LEU A 254 7.85 -10.05 8.04
N ARG A 255 7.86 -10.11 6.70
CA ARG A 255 6.83 -10.80 5.91
C ARG A 255 6.78 -12.29 6.28
N CYS A 256 7.91 -12.99 6.35
CA CYS A 256 7.98 -14.40 6.73
C CYS A 256 7.44 -14.66 8.15
N VAL A 257 7.74 -13.78 9.11
CA VAL A 257 7.19 -13.87 10.48
C VAL A 257 5.67 -13.76 10.46
N ILE A 258 5.10 -12.83 9.70
CA ILE A 258 3.65 -12.68 9.58
C ILE A 258 3.01 -13.89 8.88
N ILE A 259 3.68 -14.46 7.88
CA ILE A 259 3.21 -15.70 7.23
C ILE A 259 3.12 -16.85 8.23
N ALA A 260 4.19 -17.06 9.02
CA ALA A 260 4.21 -18.09 10.04
C ALA A 260 3.08 -17.85 11.07
N TRP A 261 2.88 -16.61 11.50
CA TRP A 261 1.80 -16.25 12.41
C TRP A 261 0.42 -16.53 11.78
N PHE A 262 0.18 -16.05 10.56
CA PHE A 262 -1.06 -16.29 9.82
C PHE A 262 -1.38 -17.78 9.71
N LEU A 263 -0.40 -18.63 9.35
CA LEU A 263 -0.59 -20.08 9.25
C LEU A 263 -0.89 -20.73 10.60
N CYS A 264 -0.24 -20.28 11.68
CA CYS A 264 -0.53 -20.76 13.03
C CYS A 264 -1.97 -20.42 13.47
N GLU A 265 -2.43 -19.19 13.23
CA GLU A 265 -3.80 -18.76 13.55
C GLU A 265 -4.82 -19.51 12.69
N LEU A 266 -4.58 -19.61 11.38
CA LEU A 266 -5.44 -20.35 10.46
C LEU A 266 -5.55 -21.81 10.88
N ARG A 267 -4.42 -22.47 11.21
CA ARG A 267 -4.42 -23.86 11.70
C ARG A 267 -5.20 -23.99 13.00
N THR A 268 -5.01 -23.06 13.93
CA THR A 268 -5.71 -23.06 15.22
C THR A 268 -7.22 -22.97 15.00
N THR A 269 -7.67 -22.01 14.17
CA THR A 269 -9.09 -21.84 13.82
C THR A 269 -9.66 -23.09 13.14
N MET A 270 -8.94 -23.69 12.19
CA MET A 270 -9.37 -24.92 11.51
C MET A 270 -9.44 -26.13 12.44
N LEU A 271 -8.60 -26.21 13.48
CA LEU A 271 -8.65 -27.29 14.47
C LEU A 271 -9.83 -27.18 15.43
N TYR A 272 -10.27 -25.96 15.74
CA TYR A 272 -11.43 -25.73 16.62
C TYR A 272 -12.77 -25.83 15.89
N GLU A 273 -12.81 -25.54 14.58
CA GLU A 273 -14.04 -25.60 13.80
C GLU A 273 -14.34 -27.03 13.35
N HIS A 274 -15.47 -27.58 13.79
CA HIS A 274 -15.89 -28.95 13.44
C HIS A 274 -16.82 -29.01 12.21
N ASN A 275 -17.24 -27.85 11.68
CA ASN A 275 -18.17 -27.76 10.56
C ASN A 275 -17.43 -27.80 9.22
N ASP A 276 -17.64 -28.87 8.45
CA ASP A 276 -17.01 -29.10 7.13
C ASP A 276 -17.23 -27.94 6.14
N THR A 277 -18.38 -27.26 6.19
CA THR A 277 -18.69 -26.16 5.25
C THR A 277 -17.82 -24.93 5.52
N LYS A 278 -17.64 -24.57 6.80
CA LYS A 278 -16.78 -23.45 7.21
C LYS A 278 -15.30 -23.80 7.01
N LEU A 279 -14.93 -25.06 7.26
CA LEU A 279 -13.57 -25.54 7.02
C LEU A 279 -13.19 -25.43 5.54
N HIS A 280 -14.08 -25.81 4.62
CA HIS A 280 -13.85 -25.64 3.18
C HIS A 280 -13.65 -24.16 2.79
N PHE A 281 -14.43 -23.25 3.39
CA PHE A 281 -14.23 -21.81 3.21
C PHE A 281 -12.85 -21.36 3.70
N PHE A 282 -12.45 -21.73 4.93
CA PHE A 282 -11.14 -21.38 5.48
C PHE A 282 -9.98 -21.96 4.69
N LEU A 283 -10.14 -23.14 4.10
CA LEU A 283 -9.13 -23.75 3.23
C LEU A 283 -8.94 -22.93 1.95
N HIS A 284 -10.03 -22.57 1.27
CA HIS A 284 -9.97 -21.73 0.06
C HIS A 284 -9.45 -20.33 0.34
N PHE A 285 -9.94 -19.69 1.40
CA PHE A 285 -9.44 -18.42 1.90
C PHE A 285 -7.95 -18.49 2.21
N GLY A 286 -7.52 -19.48 3.01
CA GLY A 286 -6.14 -19.68 3.42
C GLY A 286 -5.21 -19.91 2.23
N ALA A 287 -5.62 -20.73 1.27
CA ALA A 287 -4.86 -20.96 0.03
C ALA A 287 -4.69 -19.65 -0.77
N SER A 288 -5.76 -18.88 -0.96
CA SER A 288 -5.68 -17.61 -1.70
C SER A 288 -4.82 -16.55 -0.99
N ALA A 289 -4.96 -16.43 0.33
CA ALA A 289 -4.17 -15.51 1.14
C ALA A 289 -2.69 -15.90 1.13
N LEU A 290 -2.37 -17.20 1.20
CA LEU A 290 -1.00 -17.69 1.19
C LEU A 290 -0.28 -17.36 -0.12
N VAL A 291 -0.96 -17.45 -1.27
CA VAL A 291 -0.42 -17.01 -2.58
C VAL A 291 -0.04 -15.53 -2.53
N TRP A 292 -0.91 -14.68 -1.98
CA TRP A 292 -0.62 -13.24 -1.83
C TRP A 292 0.50 -12.95 -0.80
N TYR A 293 0.65 -13.80 0.21
CA TYR A 293 1.75 -13.62 1.15
C TYR A 293 3.11 -13.99 0.56
N ILE A 294 3.15 -15.11 -0.17
CA ILE A 294 4.38 -15.72 -0.70
C ILE A 294 4.90 -14.99 -1.94
N TYR A 295 4.07 -14.26 -2.70
CA TYR A 295 4.56 -13.59 -3.92
C TYR A 295 5.75 -12.69 -3.63
N LEU A 296 5.77 -11.95 -2.52
CA LEU A 296 6.81 -10.96 -2.23
C LEU A 296 8.19 -11.62 -2.06
N PRO A 297 8.39 -12.65 -1.21
CA PRO A 297 9.63 -13.42 -1.17
C PRO A 297 10.04 -14.03 -2.50
N VAL A 298 9.09 -14.60 -3.26
CA VAL A 298 9.36 -15.22 -4.56
C VAL A 298 9.86 -14.17 -5.56
N VAL A 299 9.20 -13.02 -5.59
CA VAL A 299 9.56 -11.90 -6.46
C VAL A 299 10.94 -11.34 -6.10
N ALA A 300 11.26 -11.20 -4.81
CA ALA A 300 12.58 -10.76 -4.40
C ALA A 300 13.70 -11.72 -4.87
N LEU A 301 13.47 -13.03 -4.83
CA LEU A 301 14.42 -14.02 -5.37
C LEU A 301 14.56 -13.93 -6.89
N ILE A 302 13.46 -13.72 -7.61
CA ILE A 302 13.48 -13.50 -9.07
C ILE A 302 14.24 -12.22 -9.40
N ALA A 303 14.05 -11.16 -8.62
CA ALA A 303 14.67 -9.86 -8.80
C ALA A 303 16.21 -9.93 -8.77
N LEU A 304 16.79 -10.87 -8.02
CA LEU A 304 18.24 -11.10 -7.99
C LEU A 304 18.83 -11.65 -9.30
N GLN A 305 18.00 -12.24 -10.15
CA GLN A 305 18.42 -12.84 -11.43
C GLN A 305 18.07 -11.97 -12.65
N VAL A 306 17.23 -10.95 -12.47
CA VAL A 306 16.76 -10.09 -13.56
C VAL A 306 17.71 -8.91 -13.75
N PRO A 307 18.15 -8.62 -15.00
CA PRO A 307 18.97 -7.45 -15.28
C PRO A 307 18.27 -6.14 -14.86
N PRO A 308 19.02 -5.13 -14.37
CA PRO A 308 18.44 -3.91 -13.82
C PRO A 308 17.47 -3.18 -14.77
N PHE A 309 17.79 -3.13 -16.07
CA PHE A 309 16.98 -2.52 -17.13
C PHE A 309 15.51 -2.99 -17.21
N TRP A 310 15.24 -4.22 -16.79
CA TRP A 310 13.90 -4.83 -16.82
C TRP A 310 13.27 -4.96 -15.44
N ARG A 311 14.10 -4.87 -14.39
CA ARG A 311 13.73 -5.23 -13.04
C ARG A 311 12.62 -4.35 -12.50
N PHE A 312 12.73 -3.02 -12.64
CA PHE A 312 11.71 -2.10 -12.17
C PHE A 312 10.31 -2.41 -12.72
N LYS A 313 10.18 -2.54 -14.05
CA LYS A 313 8.89 -2.86 -14.72
C LYS A 313 8.34 -4.22 -14.32
N LEU A 314 9.21 -5.21 -14.19
CA LEU A 314 8.83 -6.56 -13.80
C LEU A 314 8.30 -6.56 -12.36
N LEU A 315 9.01 -5.93 -11.43
CA LEU A 315 8.60 -5.82 -10.03
C LEU A 315 7.26 -5.10 -9.91
N LEU A 316 7.12 -3.96 -10.60
CA LEU A 316 5.89 -3.18 -10.62
C LEU A 316 4.70 -4.00 -11.13
N GLY A 317 4.88 -4.68 -12.26
CA GLY A 317 3.83 -5.50 -12.87
C GLY A 317 3.42 -6.71 -12.04
N ILE A 318 4.37 -7.44 -11.45
CA ILE A 318 4.03 -8.59 -10.60
C ILE A 318 3.34 -8.13 -9.32
N THR A 319 3.80 -7.03 -8.72
CA THR A 319 3.22 -6.52 -7.47
C THR A 319 1.77 -6.10 -7.66
N TYR A 320 1.49 -5.21 -8.63
CA TYR A 320 0.12 -4.78 -8.90
C TYR A 320 -0.79 -5.91 -9.39
N SER A 321 -0.27 -6.88 -10.14
CA SER A 321 -1.07 -8.05 -10.55
C SER A 321 -1.42 -8.97 -9.39
N ALA A 322 -0.47 -9.23 -8.48
CA ALA A 322 -0.70 -10.01 -7.28
C ALA A 322 -1.71 -9.33 -6.35
N ASP A 323 -1.57 -8.02 -6.14
CA ASP A 323 -2.49 -7.24 -5.31
C ASP A 323 -3.88 -7.18 -5.94
N CYS A 324 -4.00 -6.84 -7.22
CA CYS A 324 -5.28 -6.81 -7.92
C CYS A 324 -5.98 -8.17 -7.89
N LEU A 325 -5.25 -9.28 -8.07
CA LEU A 325 -5.79 -10.63 -7.99
C LEU A 325 -6.27 -10.96 -6.57
N ALA A 326 -5.52 -10.58 -5.53
CA ALA A 326 -5.94 -10.78 -4.15
C ALA A 326 -7.19 -9.97 -3.80
N TYR A 327 -7.29 -8.72 -4.26
CA TYR A 327 -8.50 -7.90 -4.13
C TYR A 327 -9.70 -8.51 -4.85
N CYS A 328 -9.53 -9.02 -6.07
CA CYS A 328 -10.58 -9.72 -6.82
C CYS A 328 -11.08 -10.97 -6.09
N ILE A 329 -10.16 -11.81 -5.59
CA ILE A 329 -10.53 -13.02 -4.85
C ILE A 329 -11.22 -12.66 -3.53
N MET A 330 -10.70 -11.67 -2.79
CA MET A 330 -11.30 -11.23 -1.54
C MET A 330 -12.72 -10.69 -1.74
N MET A 331 -12.92 -9.86 -2.76
CA MET A 331 -14.24 -9.39 -3.18
C MET A 331 -15.19 -10.56 -3.44
N HIS A 332 -14.72 -11.58 -4.16
CA HIS A 332 -15.53 -12.75 -4.49
C HIS A 332 -15.88 -13.58 -3.25
N LEU A 333 -14.94 -13.74 -2.32
CA LEU A 333 -15.15 -14.47 -1.05
C LEU A 333 -16.11 -13.72 -0.11
N LEU A 334 -16.01 -12.39 -0.05
CA LEU A 334 -16.83 -11.53 0.80
C LEU A 334 -18.12 -11.03 0.12
N TRP A 335 -18.49 -11.61 -1.03
CA TRP A 335 -19.66 -11.17 -1.78
C TRP A 335 -20.98 -11.50 -1.04
N PRO A 336 -21.93 -10.55 -0.93
CA PRO A 336 -23.07 -10.64 0.00
C PRO A 336 -23.87 -11.95 -0.07
N THR A 337 -24.07 -12.50 -1.27
CA THR A 337 -24.87 -13.73 -1.46
C THR A 337 -24.24 -14.96 -0.82
N ARG A 338 -22.92 -14.98 -0.61
CA ARG A 338 -22.19 -16.06 0.02
C ARG A 338 -21.91 -15.77 1.49
N THR A 339 -21.50 -14.55 1.81
CA THR A 339 -21.19 -14.17 3.19
C THR A 339 -22.41 -14.25 4.09
N GLU A 340 -23.62 -13.88 3.63
CA GLU A 340 -24.85 -14.07 4.41
C GLU A 340 -25.04 -15.53 4.82
N GLN A 341 -24.77 -16.50 3.94
CA GLN A 341 -24.91 -17.92 4.27
C GLN A 341 -23.89 -18.37 5.34
N TYR A 342 -22.63 -17.93 5.24
CA TYR A 342 -21.59 -18.30 6.21
C TYR A 342 -21.77 -17.62 7.57
N PHE A 343 -22.21 -16.36 7.59
CA PHE A 343 -22.46 -15.61 8.83
C PHE A 343 -23.77 -16.04 9.51
N LEU A 344 -24.83 -16.38 8.75
CA LEU A 344 -26.06 -16.94 9.31
C LEU A 344 -25.82 -18.32 9.94
N LEU A 345 -24.96 -19.17 9.33
CA LEU A 345 -24.56 -20.45 9.91
C LEU A 345 -23.74 -20.29 11.21
N ALA A 346 -23.09 -19.15 11.41
CA ALA A 346 -22.38 -18.84 12.65
C ALA A 346 -23.37 -18.48 13.76
N HIS A 347 -24.41 -17.71 13.45
CA HIS A 347 -25.46 -17.34 14.41
C HIS A 347 -26.34 -18.53 14.81
N SER A 348 -26.61 -19.48 13.91
CA SER A 348 -27.47 -20.63 14.20
C SER A 348 -26.81 -21.75 15.01
N LEU A 349 -25.50 -21.69 15.20
CA LEU A 349 -24.70 -22.73 15.87
C LEU A 349 -24.02 -22.21 17.14
N ASP A 350 -24.25 -20.96 17.54
CA ASP A 350 -23.76 -20.46 18.82
C ASP A 350 -24.60 -21.09 19.93
N PRO A 351 -24.11 -22.11 20.66
CA PRO A 351 -24.92 -22.84 21.61
C PRO A 351 -25.25 -21.97 22.83
N SER A 352 -24.66 -20.78 22.96
CA SER A 352 -24.97 -19.82 24.01
C SER A 352 -26.42 -19.36 23.94
N ASP A 353 -26.98 -19.15 22.74
CA ASP A 353 -28.39 -18.78 22.60
C ASP A 353 -29.31 -19.97 22.98
N GLU A 354 -28.95 -21.20 22.62
CA GLU A 354 -29.69 -22.40 23.06
C GLU A 354 -29.56 -22.64 24.58
N LEU A 355 -28.38 -22.41 25.16
CA LEU A 355 -28.12 -22.56 26.60
C LEU A 355 -28.80 -21.48 27.43
N ASP A 356 -28.90 -20.26 26.92
CA ASP A 356 -29.64 -19.16 27.53
C ASP A 356 -31.16 -19.41 27.44
N GLU A 357 -31.66 -19.95 26.32
CA GLU A 357 -33.07 -20.39 26.18
C GLU A 357 -33.40 -21.58 27.10
N PHE A 358 -32.45 -22.51 27.33
CA PHE A 358 -32.60 -23.59 28.32
C PHE A 358 -32.57 -23.08 29.78
N ASN A 359 -31.86 -21.99 30.06
CA ASN A 359 -31.84 -21.35 31.38
C ASN A 359 -33.09 -20.50 31.64
N GLU A 360 -33.74 -19.97 30.61
CA GLU A 360 -35.01 -19.23 30.71
C GLU A 360 -36.25 -20.15 30.72
N ALA A 361 -36.11 -21.43 30.36
CA ALA A 361 -37.20 -22.38 30.49
C ALA A 361 -37.62 -22.56 31.97
N PRO A 362 -38.91 -22.39 32.32
CA PRO A 362 -39.37 -22.54 33.69
C PRO A 362 -39.15 -23.99 34.11
N HIS A 363 -38.25 -24.16 35.08
CA HIS A 363 -38.00 -25.41 35.78
C HIS A 363 -39.28 -25.82 36.51
N VAL A 364 -40.11 -26.66 35.88
CA VAL A 364 -41.24 -27.32 36.53
C VAL A 364 -40.67 -28.36 37.48
N ILE A 365 -40.34 -27.94 38.69
CA ILE A 365 -40.03 -28.83 39.81
C ILE A 365 -41.33 -29.53 40.18
N ASN A 366 -41.52 -30.74 39.65
CA ASN A 366 -42.64 -31.59 40.01
C ASN A 366 -42.32 -32.26 41.37
N SER A 367 -42.55 -31.54 42.47
CA SER A 367 -42.47 -32.11 43.81
C SER A 367 -43.77 -32.86 44.14
N ASN A 368 -43.87 -34.10 43.70
CA ASN A 368 -44.91 -35.02 44.17
C ASN A 368 -44.39 -35.77 45.41
N SER A 369 -44.86 -35.39 46.60
CA SER A 369 -44.85 -36.26 47.77
C SER A 369 -46.04 -35.98 48.71
N GLY A 370 -47.17 -36.62 48.39
CA GLY A 370 -47.94 -37.52 49.26
C GLY A 370 -48.46 -37.05 50.64
N TYR A 371 -49.80 -37.19 50.79
CA TYR A 371 -50.62 -37.37 52.01
C TYR A 371 -50.82 -36.08 52.86
N THR A 372 -52.03 -35.65 53.28
CA THR A 372 -53.23 -36.39 53.71
C THR A 372 -54.43 -35.41 53.79
N SER A 373 -55.65 -35.91 53.62
CA SER A 373 -56.94 -35.20 53.63
C SER A 373 -57.48 -34.82 55.01
N LEU A 374 -58.51 -33.94 55.02
CA LEU A 374 -59.48 -33.60 56.09
C LEU A 374 -58.92 -32.61 57.13
N ARG A 375 -59.59 -31.50 57.50
CA ARG A 375 -60.99 -31.37 57.93
C ARG A 375 -61.43 -29.90 58.05
N ASN A 376 -62.72 -29.65 57.83
CA ASN A 376 -63.49 -28.41 58.02
C ASN A 376 -63.18 -27.61 59.31
N SER A 377 -63.34 -26.27 59.28
CA SER A 377 -64.54 -25.57 59.81
C SER A 377 -64.26 -24.16 60.41
N ILE A 378 -65.16 -23.21 60.08
CA ILE A 378 -65.72 -22.11 60.92
C ILE A 378 -65.10 -20.69 60.86
N ASN A 379 -65.94 -19.76 60.35
CA ASN A 379 -66.33 -18.39 60.76
C ASN A 379 -65.37 -17.54 61.64
N SER A 380 -65.31 -16.20 61.57
CA SER A 380 -66.37 -15.18 61.51
C SER A 380 -65.78 -13.75 61.45
N GLY A 381 -66.44 -12.82 60.74
CA GLY A 381 -66.51 -11.36 61.01
C GLY A 381 -65.20 -10.55 60.89
N SER A 382 -65.16 -9.24 60.68
CA SER A 382 -66.11 -8.16 60.37
C SER A 382 -65.28 -6.87 60.32
N ALA A 383 -65.72 -5.90 59.51
CA ALA A 383 -65.53 -4.44 59.67
C ALA A 383 -64.21 -3.75 59.24
N GLN A 384 -64.40 -2.89 58.22
CA GLN A 384 -64.11 -1.44 58.17
C GLN A 384 -62.68 -0.92 57.91
N ASP A 385 -62.58 -0.26 56.73
CA ASP A 385 -62.05 1.08 56.43
C ASP A 385 -60.83 1.62 57.19
N LEU A 386 -59.80 2.01 56.43
CA LEU A 386 -59.13 3.31 56.59
C LEU A 386 -58.20 3.63 55.41
N THR A 387 -58.53 4.71 54.69
CA THR A 387 -57.69 5.47 53.76
C THR A 387 -56.91 6.55 54.52
N PHE A 388 -55.64 6.82 54.18
CA PHE A 388 -55.11 8.20 53.94
C PHE A 388 -53.62 8.23 53.50
N THR A 389 -53.42 8.85 52.33
CA THR A 389 -52.40 9.84 51.90
C THR A 389 -50.89 9.70 52.10
N THR A 390 -50.23 9.82 50.94
CA THR A 390 -49.01 10.56 50.55
C THR A 390 -48.54 11.72 51.43
N ILE A 391 -47.22 11.78 51.69
CA ILE A 391 -46.46 13.02 51.94
C ILE A 391 -45.13 12.95 51.18
N GLN A 392 -44.87 13.95 50.33
CA GLN A 392 -43.56 14.37 49.81
C GLN A 392 -42.86 15.27 50.84
N SER A 393 -41.53 15.24 50.92
CA SER A 393 -40.75 16.42 51.32
C SER A 393 -39.46 16.52 50.51
N ALA A 394 -39.21 17.73 50.00
CA ALA A 394 -38.09 18.15 49.18
C ALA A 394 -37.02 18.90 50.01
N GLY A 395 -35.84 19.05 49.39
CA GLY A 395 -34.84 20.11 49.65
C GLY A 395 -33.45 19.57 50.01
N SER A 396 -32.32 20.11 49.57
CA SER A 396 -31.94 21.09 48.53
C SER A 396 -30.40 21.28 48.63
N THR A 397 -29.70 21.42 47.49
CA THR A 397 -28.52 22.30 47.20
C THR A 397 -27.23 22.15 48.05
N SER A 398 -25.98 22.22 47.55
CA SER A 398 -25.36 22.83 46.35
C SER A 398 -23.84 22.50 46.26
N ASP A 399 -23.27 22.70 45.05
CA ASP A 399 -21.87 23.06 44.67
C ASP A 399 -20.73 22.03 44.93
N LEU A 400 -19.67 21.86 44.13
CA LEU A 400 -19.03 22.60 43.02
C LEU A 400 -17.98 21.66 42.35
N ALA A 401 -17.51 22.05 41.15
CA ALA A 401 -16.15 21.85 40.57
C ALA A 401 -16.02 20.97 39.32
N SER A 402 -16.04 21.68 38.19
CA SER A 402 -15.34 21.44 36.94
C SER A 402 -13.83 21.22 37.09
N LEU A 403 -13.22 20.40 36.22
CA LEU A 403 -11.81 20.55 35.84
C LEU A 403 -11.55 20.03 34.42
N GLU A 404 -11.09 20.95 33.59
CA GLU A 404 -10.59 20.85 32.22
C GLU A 404 -9.04 20.95 32.25
N TYR A 405 -8.41 20.93 31.06
CA TYR A 405 -6.97 21.12 30.73
C TYR A 405 -6.13 19.81 30.65
N THR A 406 -5.21 19.57 29.69
CA THR A 406 -4.50 20.47 28.76
C THR A 406 -3.89 19.73 27.56
N LYS A 407 -3.84 20.48 26.46
CA LYS A 407 -3.00 20.42 25.26
C LYS A 407 -1.48 20.34 25.57
N LEU A 408 -0.71 19.59 24.79
CA LEU A 408 0.75 19.77 24.69
C LEU A 408 1.22 19.59 23.25
N VAL A 409 1.83 20.66 22.76
CA VAL A 409 2.56 20.82 21.50
C VAL A 409 4.05 20.75 21.87
N MET A 410 4.81 19.91 21.17
CA MET A 410 6.15 20.23 20.68
C MET A 410 6.47 19.35 19.48
#